data_AF-H9UCL1-F1
#
_entry.id   AF-H9UCL1-F1
#
_cell.length_a   1.000
_cell.length_b   1.000
_cell.length_c   1.000
_cell.angle_alpha   90.00
_cell.angle_beta   90.00
_cell.angle_gamma   90.00
#
_symmetry.space_group_name_H-M   'P 1'
#
loop_
_entity.id
_entity.type
_entity.pdbx_description
1 polymer ?
#
loop_
_entity_poly.entity_id
_entity_poly.type
_entity_poly.pdbx_seq_one_letter_code
_entity_poly.pdbx_strand_id
1 'polypeptide(L)'
;MVLRASYWTWKLLNGESIPDEMPTAYLMLDGECMYNCAYCTHARDSESDNSYLSRVVWKLIELKDLNSISLKFKRVCIQTVNYKGYFEDILNVVERLRVLDTNNKLLISVSTRMKNEKEIDILMNSGVNDLGIAIDVVSENLHRLYRSWPLEYTLSLIRYGAEKYPGRITTHVIVGLGETDRELYEIFKLMKTYNVKVALFAFTPVRGTRLAHLTPPSLERYRKIQILRFLMFETNESPEVDFDEYGNLKILKYDSSIDISKAFLTSGCTHCTRPYYNDSPRNKVLYNYHTTMETQKK
;
A
#
# COMPACT_ATOMS: atom_id res chain seq x y z
N MET A 1 -21.22 -0.40 -8.99
CA MET A 1 -20.06 -0.88 -8.23
C MET A 1 -19.51 -2.17 -8.85
N VAL A 2 -18.22 -2.21 -9.18
CA VAL A 2 -17.50 -3.46 -9.50
C VAL A 2 -16.60 -3.79 -8.32
N LEU A 3 -16.80 -4.95 -7.70
CA LEU A 3 -16.01 -5.39 -6.56
C LEU A 3 -15.12 -6.57 -6.97
N ARG A 4 -13.85 -6.48 -6.61
CA ARG A 4 -12.87 -7.53 -6.85
C ARG A 4 -12.15 -7.92 -5.58
N ALA A 5 -11.62 -9.13 -5.57
CA ALA A 5 -10.72 -9.64 -4.56
C ALA A 5 -9.37 -10.00 -5.19
N SER A 6 -8.29 -9.81 -4.44
CA SER A 6 -6.99 -10.36 -4.84
C SER A 6 -7.10 -11.88 -5.03
N TYR A 7 -6.23 -12.46 -5.85
CA TYR A 7 -6.34 -13.88 -6.20
C TYR A 7 -6.42 -14.83 -4.98
N TRP A 8 -5.61 -14.59 -3.94
CA TRP A 8 -5.65 -15.42 -2.72
C TRP A 8 -6.86 -15.12 -1.84
N THR A 9 -7.34 -13.88 -1.80
CA THR A 9 -8.60 -13.55 -1.10
C THR A 9 -9.75 -14.28 -1.77
N TRP A 10 -9.81 -14.25 -3.10
CA TRP A 10 -10.81 -14.97 -3.89
C TRP A 10 -10.78 -16.48 -3.63
N LYS A 11 -9.60 -17.12 -3.63
CA LYS A 11 -9.45 -18.55 -3.30
C LYS A 11 -10.05 -18.89 -1.92
N LEU A 12 -9.64 -18.15 -0.89
CA LEU A 12 -10.12 -18.37 0.47
C LEU A 12 -11.63 -18.16 0.61
N LEU A 13 -12.21 -17.15 -0.07
CA LEU A 13 -13.65 -16.93 -0.09
C LEU A 13 -14.40 -18.11 -0.75
N ASN A 14 -13.80 -18.76 -1.75
CA ASN A 14 -14.34 -19.94 -2.44
C ASN A 14 -14.01 -21.27 -1.74
N GLY A 15 -13.41 -21.23 -0.55
CA GLY A 15 -13.09 -22.45 0.23
C GLY A 15 -11.85 -23.20 -0.25
N GLU A 16 -11.06 -22.62 -1.14
CA GLU A 16 -9.77 -23.18 -1.56
C GLU A 16 -8.67 -22.88 -0.54
N SER A 17 -7.63 -23.72 -0.54
CA SER A 17 -6.42 -23.50 0.25
C SER A 17 -5.40 -22.60 -0.47
N ILE A 18 -4.54 -21.97 0.33
CA ILE A 18 -3.40 -21.17 -0.10
C ILE A 18 -2.13 -21.66 0.62
N PRO A 19 -0.93 -21.43 0.08
CA PRO A 19 0.30 -22.01 0.65
C PRO A 19 0.77 -21.34 1.94
N ASP A 20 0.34 -20.09 2.19
CA ASP A 20 0.85 -19.23 3.25
C ASP A 20 -0.30 -18.60 4.05
N GLU A 21 -0.08 -18.26 5.33
CA GLU A 21 -1.09 -17.52 6.11
C GLU A 21 -1.31 -16.12 5.51
N MET A 22 -2.58 -15.75 5.30
CA MET A 22 -2.96 -14.44 4.81
C MET A 22 -4.10 -13.86 5.67
N PRO A 23 -3.79 -13.23 6.81
CA PRO A 23 -4.80 -12.72 7.75
C PRO A 23 -5.57 -11.51 7.23
N THR A 24 -5.12 -10.88 6.14
CA THR A 24 -5.79 -9.73 5.50
C THR A 24 -6.44 -10.13 4.18
N ALA A 25 -7.73 -9.84 4.04
CA ALA A 25 -8.42 -9.83 2.76
C ALA A 25 -8.11 -8.54 2.00
N TYR A 26 -7.80 -8.63 0.72
CA TYR A 26 -7.58 -7.48 -0.15
C TYR A 26 -8.73 -7.38 -1.15
N LEU A 27 -9.48 -6.30 -1.04
CA LEU A 27 -10.61 -5.96 -1.90
C LEU A 27 -10.27 -4.74 -2.76
N MET A 28 -10.83 -4.68 -3.96
CA MET A 28 -10.69 -3.53 -4.85
C MET A 28 -12.05 -3.13 -5.39
N LEU A 29 -12.40 -1.87 -5.18
CA LEU A 29 -13.46 -1.20 -5.94
C LEU A 29 -12.88 -0.73 -7.27
N ASP A 30 -13.39 -1.34 -8.34
CA ASP A 30 -12.93 -1.15 -9.71
C ASP A 30 -13.91 -0.28 -10.51
N GLY A 31 -13.38 0.43 -11.51
CA GLY A 31 -14.12 1.32 -12.40
C GLY A 31 -13.18 2.17 -13.26
N GLU A 32 -13.73 3.07 -14.05
CA GLU A 32 -12.96 4.00 -14.88
C GLU A 32 -12.37 5.13 -14.01
N CYS A 33 -11.06 5.11 -13.80
CA CYS A 33 -10.40 6.11 -12.96
C CYS A 33 -10.47 7.51 -13.58
N MET A 34 -10.79 8.51 -12.76
CA MET A 34 -10.76 9.91 -13.18
C MET A 34 -9.34 10.49 -13.26
N TYR A 35 -8.33 9.75 -12.78
CA TYR A 35 -6.92 10.18 -12.74
C TYR A 35 -6.05 9.37 -13.71
N ASN A 36 -4.84 9.88 -13.97
CA ASN A 36 -3.95 9.32 -14.98
C ASN A 36 -2.56 8.99 -14.42
N CYS A 37 -2.49 8.27 -13.30
CA CYS A 37 -1.21 7.95 -12.65
C CYS A 37 -0.26 7.20 -13.60
N ALA A 38 0.93 7.73 -13.91
CA ALA A 38 1.79 7.21 -14.98
C ALA A 38 2.21 5.73 -14.83
N TYR A 39 2.26 5.23 -13.60
CA TYR A 39 2.64 3.86 -13.22
C TYR A 39 1.45 2.91 -13.00
N CYS A 40 0.20 3.38 -13.13
CA CYS A 40 -0.98 2.63 -12.72
C CYS A 40 -1.70 1.98 -13.90
N THR A 41 -2.08 0.70 -13.75
CA THR A 41 -2.88 -0.06 -14.72
C THR A 41 -4.28 0.49 -14.93
N HIS A 42 -4.84 1.15 -13.91
CA HIS A 42 -6.15 1.83 -13.97
C HIS A 42 -6.05 3.30 -14.37
N ALA A 43 -4.88 3.79 -14.79
CA ALA A 43 -4.79 5.16 -15.30
C ALA A 43 -5.71 5.33 -16.51
N ARG A 44 -6.33 6.49 -16.65
CA ARG A 44 -7.28 6.75 -17.74
C ARG A 44 -6.75 6.39 -19.13
N ASP A 45 -5.46 6.64 -19.38
CA ASP A 45 -4.82 6.40 -20.67
C ASP A 45 -4.00 5.09 -20.68
N SER A 46 -4.23 4.20 -19.71
CA SER A 46 -3.58 2.88 -19.65
C SER A 46 -4.22 1.92 -20.63
N GLU A 47 -3.40 1.16 -21.34
CA GLU A 47 -3.83 0.05 -22.20
C GLU A 47 -3.78 -1.31 -21.47
N SER A 48 -3.51 -1.32 -20.16
CA SER A 48 -3.52 -2.54 -19.35
C SER A 48 -4.95 -3.08 -19.17
N ASP A 49 -5.06 -4.40 -18.96
CA ASP A 49 -6.32 -4.99 -18.52
C ASP A 49 -6.65 -4.53 -17.09
N ASN A 50 -7.85 -3.96 -16.90
CA ASN A 50 -8.36 -3.48 -15.61
C ASN A 50 -8.58 -4.59 -14.57
N SER A 51 -8.48 -5.86 -14.96
CA SER A 51 -8.38 -6.96 -14.00
C SER A 51 -7.06 -6.96 -13.22
N TYR A 52 -6.07 -6.16 -13.63
CA TYR A 52 -4.80 -6.00 -12.94
C TYR A 52 -4.76 -4.71 -12.12
N LEU A 53 -4.26 -4.82 -10.89
CA LEU A 53 -3.69 -3.70 -10.15
C LEU A 53 -2.24 -4.07 -9.81
N SER A 54 -1.29 -3.24 -10.25
CA SER A 54 0.10 -3.68 -10.41
C SER A 54 0.14 -4.91 -11.35
N ARG A 55 0.89 -5.96 -11.01
CA ARG A 55 0.97 -7.21 -11.78
C ARG A 55 0.06 -8.32 -11.27
N VAL A 56 -0.73 -8.05 -10.23
CA VAL A 56 -1.61 -9.05 -9.61
C VAL A 56 -2.97 -9.01 -10.27
N VAL A 57 -3.54 -10.19 -10.51
CA VAL A 57 -4.91 -10.34 -11.03
C VAL A 57 -5.92 -10.24 -9.89
N TRP A 58 -6.96 -9.46 -10.13
CA TRP A 58 -8.09 -9.21 -9.23
C TRP A 58 -9.35 -9.82 -9.81
N LYS A 59 -9.91 -10.80 -9.09
CA LYS A 59 -11.06 -11.59 -9.51
C LYS A 59 -12.35 -10.92 -9.07
N LEU A 60 -13.36 -10.94 -9.93
CA LEU A 60 -14.69 -10.45 -9.59
C LEU A 60 -15.27 -11.25 -8.42
N ILE A 61 -15.94 -10.53 -7.52
CA ILE A 61 -16.72 -11.09 -6.42
C ILE A 61 -18.04 -10.32 -6.29
N GLU A 62 -19.02 -10.94 -5.66
CA GLU A 62 -20.30 -10.31 -5.33
C GLU A 62 -20.32 -9.82 -3.88
N LEU A 63 -21.21 -8.86 -3.58
CA LEU A 63 -21.39 -8.36 -2.22
C LEU A 63 -21.73 -9.48 -1.21
N LYS A 64 -22.41 -10.54 -1.65
CA LYS A 64 -22.75 -11.68 -0.80
C LYS A 64 -21.53 -12.46 -0.32
N ASP A 65 -20.42 -12.42 -1.06
CA ASP A 65 -19.18 -13.13 -0.71
C ASP A 65 -18.54 -12.54 0.55
N LEU A 66 -18.85 -11.27 0.86
CA LEU A 66 -18.41 -10.60 2.08
C LEU A 66 -19.03 -11.21 3.34
N ASN A 67 -20.13 -11.97 3.25
CA ASN A 67 -20.83 -12.54 4.41
C ASN A 67 -19.94 -13.49 5.24
N SER A 68 -18.90 -14.09 4.64
CA SER A 68 -17.98 -15.01 5.32
C SER A 68 -16.63 -14.38 5.71
N ILE A 69 -16.41 -13.10 5.38
CA ILE A 69 -15.08 -12.48 5.44
C ILE A 69 -14.56 -12.35 6.87
N SER A 70 -15.42 -12.02 7.84
CA SER A 70 -15.06 -11.87 9.26
C SER A 70 -14.68 -13.19 9.93
N LEU A 71 -15.09 -14.32 9.34
CA LEU A 71 -14.74 -15.67 9.83
C LEU A 71 -13.37 -16.13 9.32
N LYS A 72 -12.91 -15.57 8.19
CA LYS A 72 -11.70 -16.02 7.48
C LYS A 72 -10.51 -15.07 7.67
N PHE A 73 -10.76 -13.81 8.00
CA PHE A 73 -9.75 -12.77 8.02
C PHE A 73 -9.79 -11.93 9.31
N LYS A 74 -8.61 -11.47 9.74
CA LYS A 74 -8.46 -10.51 10.84
C LYS A 74 -8.62 -9.06 10.35
N ARG A 75 -8.36 -8.82 9.07
CA ARG A 75 -8.45 -7.49 8.44
C ARG A 75 -9.03 -7.56 7.02
N VAL A 76 -9.71 -6.50 6.61
CA VAL A 76 -10.04 -6.20 5.21
C VAL A 76 -9.34 -4.90 4.81
N CYS A 77 -8.58 -4.93 3.71
CA CYS A 77 -8.00 -3.75 3.07
C CYS A 77 -8.76 -3.47 1.78
N ILE A 78 -9.51 -2.37 1.75
CA ILE A 78 -10.28 -1.91 0.60
C ILE A 78 -9.43 -0.90 -0.17
N GLN A 79 -8.98 -1.29 -1.36
CA GLN A 79 -8.34 -0.39 -2.31
C GLN A 79 -9.40 0.15 -3.26
N THR A 80 -9.26 1.39 -3.70
CA THR A 80 -10.28 2.00 -4.55
C THR A 80 -9.67 2.69 -5.74
N VAL A 81 -10.19 2.37 -6.94
CA VAL A 81 -10.02 3.18 -8.12
C VAL A 81 -10.96 4.39 -8.01
N ASN A 82 -10.47 5.60 -8.26
CA ASN A 82 -11.26 6.82 -8.10
C ASN A 82 -12.16 7.10 -9.31
N TYR A 83 -13.20 6.28 -9.51
CA TYR A 83 -14.23 6.45 -10.54
C TYR A 83 -15.43 7.29 -10.05
N LYS A 84 -16.33 7.71 -10.93
CA LYS A 84 -17.53 8.45 -10.51
C LYS A 84 -18.42 7.58 -9.59
N GLY A 85 -18.60 7.99 -8.33
CA GLY A 85 -19.35 7.23 -7.32
C GLY A 85 -18.50 6.33 -6.42
N TYR A 86 -17.16 6.38 -6.54
CA TYR A 86 -16.28 5.54 -5.73
C TYR A 86 -16.49 5.75 -4.22
N PHE A 87 -16.82 6.96 -3.80
CA PHE A 87 -16.85 7.33 -2.39
C PHE A 87 -18.07 6.71 -1.69
N GLU A 88 -19.23 6.78 -2.34
CA GLU A 88 -20.47 6.14 -1.91
C GLU A 88 -20.30 4.62 -1.87
N ASP A 89 -19.65 4.04 -2.88
CA ASP A 89 -19.39 2.59 -2.93
C ASP A 89 -18.43 2.13 -1.80
N ILE A 90 -17.42 2.93 -1.43
CA ILE A 90 -16.60 2.64 -0.24
C ILE A 90 -17.47 2.57 1.01
N LEU A 91 -18.33 3.57 1.22
CA LEU A 91 -19.19 3.63 2.41
C LEU A 91 -20.15 2.45 2.47
N ASN A 92 -20.75 2.07 1.35
CA ASN A 92 -21.62 0.88 1.25
C ASN A 92 -20.89 -0.41 1.63
N VAL A 93 -19.64 -0.59 1.16
CA VAL A 93 -18.84 -1.77 1.52
C VAL A 93 -18.45 -1.76 3.00
N VAL A 94 -18.03 -0.62 3.54
CA VAL A 94 -17.67 -0.49 4.96
C VAL A 94 -18.88 -0.77 5.85
N GLU A 95 -20.04 -0.18 5.55
CA GLU A 95 -21.30 -0.43 6.27
C GLU A 95 -21.64 -1.92 6.25
N ARG A 96 -21.59 -2.56 5.07
CA ARG A 96 -21.88 -3.98 4.93
C ARG A 96 -20.95 -4.84 5.78
N LEU A 97 -19.65 -4.57 5.76
CA LEU A 97 -18.66 -5.28 6.57
C LEU A 97 -18.91 -5.10 8.07
N ARG A 98 -19.30 -3.89 8.49
CA ARG A 98 -19.61 -3.59 9.90
C ARG A 98 -20.88 -4.30 10.38
N VAL A 99 -21.93 -4.35 9.55
CA VAL A 99 -23.15 -5.12 9.85
C VAL A 99 -22.85 -6.61 10.03
N LEU A 100 -21.90 -7.15 9.26
CA LEU A 100 -21.51 -8.57 9.31
C LEU A 100 -20.50 -8.89 10.43
N ASP A 101 -19.80 -7.90 10.96
CA ASP A 101 -18.83 -8.06 12.05
C ASP A 101 -19.49 -7.81 13.42
N THR A 102 -20.39 -8.71 13.81
CA THR A 102 -21.19 -8.57 15.05
C THR A 102 -20.37 -8.51 16.34
N ASN A 103 -19.11 -8.95 16.30
CA ASN A 103 -18.18 -8.93 17.44
C ASN A 103 -17.22 -7.74 17.41
N ASN A 104 -17.29 -6.89 16.38
CA ASN A 104 -16.41 -5.73 16.17
C ASN A 104 -14.91 -6.06 16.25
N LYS A 105 -14.52 -7.23 15.69
CA LYS A 105 -13.12 -7.71 15.71
C LYS A 105 -12.42 -7.49 14.38
N LEU A 106 -13.15 -7.24 13.30
CA LEU A 106 -12.61 -7.09 11.96
C LEU A 106 -12.00 -5.70 11.79
N LEU A 107 -10.69 -5.66 11.57
CA LEU A 107 -10.03 -4.41 11.19
C LEU A 107 -10.38 -4.07 9.73
N ILE A 108 -10.78 -2.83 9.46
CA ILE A 108 -11.05 -2.35 8.10
C ILE A 108 -10.09 -1.21 7.81
N SER A 109 -9.33 -1.32 6.72
CA SER A 109 -8.61 -0.19 6.15
C SER A 109 -9.15 0.18 4.78
N VAL A 110 -9.16 1.47 4.49
CA VAL A 110 -9.48 2.00 3.16
C VAL A 110 -8.25 2.71 2.63
N SER A 111 -7.80 2.38 1.42
CA SER A 111 -6.75 3.08 0.69
C SER A 111 -7.32 3.67 -0.59
N THR A 112 -7.34 5.00 -0.67
CA THR A 112 -7.86 5.74 -1.83
C THR A 112 -7.25 7.14 -1.89
N ARG A 113 -7.26 7.75 -3.07
CA ARG A 113 -6.88 9.16 -3.21
C ARG A 113 -7.99 10.05 -2.66
N MET A 114 -7.68 10.80 -1.61
CA MET A 114 -8.61 11.74 -0.98
C MET A 114 -8.71 13.04 -1.76
N LYS A 115 -9.92 13.56 -1.97
CA LYS A 115 -10.08 14.86 -2.63
C LYS A 115 -9.93 16.04 -1.69
N ASN A 116 -10.26 15.87 -0.40
CA ASN A 116 -10.30 16.93 0.59
C ASN A 116 -10.44 16.35 2.01
N GLU A 117 -10.33 17.22 3.00
CA GLU A 117 -10.48 16.90 4.42
C GLU A 117 -11.87 16.35 4.78
N LYS A 118 -12.93 16.79 4.11
CA LYS A 118 -14.30 16.31 4.35
C LYS A 118 -14.44 14.82 4.01
N GLU A 119 -13.82 14.34 2.92
CA GLU A 119 -13.80 12.90 2.59
C GLU A 119 -13.07 12.08 3.68
N ILE A 120 -11.99 12.62 4.25
CA ILE A 120 -11.25 11.99 5.36
C ILE A 120 -12.18 11.84 6.57
N ASP A 121 -12.83 12.92 6.99
CA ASP A 121 -13.71 12.92 8.16
C ASP A 121 -14.85 11.91 8.03
N ILE A 122 -15.53 11.90 6.88
CA ILE A 122 -16.64 10.99 6.63
C ILE A 122 -16.18 9.54 6.70
N LEU A 123 -15.05 9.18 6.07
CA LEU A 123 -14.55 7.81 6.11
C LEU A 123 -14.09 7.40 7.50
N MET A 124 -13.40 8.27 8.23
CA MET A 124 -12.93 7.98 9.58
C MET A 124 -14.08 7.77 10.58
N ASN A 125 -15.24 8.40 10.32
CA ASN A 125 -16.47 8.24 11.09
C ASN A 125 -17.39 7.11 10.59
N SER A 126 -17.08 6.48 9.45
CA SER A 126 -17.87 5.36 8.88
C SER A 126 -17.59 4.00 9.52
N GLY A 127 -16.64 3.95 10.46
CA GLY A 127 -16.19 2.71 11.10
C GLY A 127 -14.90 2.13 10.54
N VAL A 128 -14.20 2.80 9.61
CA VAL A 128 -12.85 2.41 9.16
C VAL A 128 -11.85 2.51 10.32
N ASN A 129 -10.94 1.54 10.49
CA ASN A 129 -9.89 1.60 11.51
C ASN A 129 -8.69 2.43 11.06
N ASP A 130 -8.20 2.19 9.84
CA ASP A 130 -7.04 2.89 9.26
C ASP A 130 -7.36 3.46 7.89
N LEU A 131 -6.93 4.69 7.61
CA LEU A 131 -7.06 5.32 6.30
C LEU A 131 -5.69 5.48 5.62
N GLY A 132 -5.58 4.94 4.41
CA GLY A 132 -4.41 5.01 3.56
C GLY A 132 -4.52 6.15 2.54
N ILE A 133 -3.70 7.19 2.68
CA ILE A 133 -3.56 8.28 1.71
C ILE A 133 -2.19 8.14 1.05
N ALA A 134 -2.15 7.60 -0.16
CA ALA A 134 -0.91 7.26 -0.83
C ALA A 134 -0.15 8.50 -1.33
N ILE A 135 1.13 8.62 -0.97
CA ILE A 135 2.10 9.54 -1.59
C ILE A 135 2.57 8.95 -2.93
N ASP A 136 2.93 7.68 -2.92
CA ASP A 136 3.59 6.89 -3.98
C ASP A 136 4.88 7.51 -4.52
N VAL A 137 4.82 8.72 -5.07
CA VAL A 137 5.94 9.45 -5.67
C VAL A 137 6.40 10.53 -4.69
N VAL A 138 7.60 10.40 -4.15
CA VAL A 138 8.13 11.32 -3.12
C VAL A 138 8.83 12.55 -3.69
N SER A 139 9.28 12.49 -4.94
CA SER A 139 9.88 13.65 -5.61
C SER A 139 8.79 14.63 -6.04
N GLU A 140 8.90 15.91 -5.66
CA GLU A 140 7.86 16.92 -5.92
C GLU A 140 7.56 17.06 -7.42
N ASN A 141 8.61 17.17 -8.24
CA ASN A 141 8.49 17.32 -9.69
C ASN A 141 7.82 16.09 -10.33
N LEU A 142 8.29 14.89 -9.94
CA LEU A 142 7.73 13.64 -10.46
C LEU A 142 6.32 13.38 -9.94
N HIS A 143 5.98 13.81 -8.72
CA HIS A 143 4.63 13.65 -8.17
C HIS A 143 3.62 14.43 -9.02
N ARG A 144 3.94 15.67 -9.38
CA ARG A 144 3.10 16.46 -10.29
C ARG A 144 3.01 15.81 -11.66
N LEU A 145 4.13 15.38 -12.23
CA LEU A 145 4.20 14.77 -13.55
C LEU A 145 3.40 13.45 -13.63
N TYR A 146 3.56 12.59 -12.63
CA TYR A 146 2.98 11.25 -12.63
C TYR A 146 1.59 11.19 -12.06
N ARG A 147 1.22 12.01 -11.06
CA ARG A 147 -0.09 11.94 -10.37
C ARG A 147 -1.01 13.13 -10.65
N SER A 148 -0.54 14.13 -11.39
CA SER A 148 -1.33 15.27 -11.87
C SER A 148 -1.78 16.27 -10.79
N TRP A 149 -1.15 16.29 -9.61
CA TRP A 149 -1.36 17.33 -8.58
C TRP A 149 -0.09 17.53 -7.73
N PRO A 150 0.03 18.58 -6.89
CA PRO A 150 1.23 18.81 -6.09
C PRO A 150 1.40 17.78 -4.96
N LEU A 151 2.65 17.40 -4.67
CA LEU A 151 2.98 16.57 -3.49
C LEU A 151 2.51 17.22 -2.19
N GLU A 152 2.72 18.54 -2.05
CA GLU A 152 2.35 19.32 -0.87
C GLU A 152 0.85 19.17 -0.51
N TYR A 153 -0.02 19.08 -1.51
CA TYR A 153 -1.45 18.88 -1.26
C TYR A 153 -1.76 17.48 -0.69
N THR A 154 -1.01 16.46 -1.13
CA THR A 154 -1.12 15.12 -0.54
C THR A 154 -0.62 15.13 0.90
N LEU A 155 0.50 15.82 1.15
CA LEU A 155 1.08 15.96 2.49
C LEU A 155 0.16 16.73 3.43
N SER A 156 -0.54 17.77 2.97
CA SER A 156 -1.49 18.53 3.79
C SER A 156 -2.68 17.68 4.22
N LEU A 157 -3.20 16.82 3.33
CA LEU A 157 -4.27 15.87 3.66
C LEU A 157 -3.81 14.80 4.66
N ILE A 158 -2.59 14.29 4.49
CA ILE A 158 -1.99 13.34 5.44
C ILE A 158 -1.82 14.00 6.81
N ARG A 159 -1.27 15.22 6.87
CA ARG A 159 -1.09 15.97 8.11
C ARG A 159 -2.42 16.20 8.82
N TYR A 160 -3.42 16.71 8.10
CA TYR A 160 -4.77 16.90 8.63
C TYR A 160 -5.33 15.61 9.27
N GLY A 161 -5.29 14.51 8.51
CA GLY A 161 -5.77 13.23 8.99
C GLY A 161 -5.00 12.73 10.21
N ALA A 162 -3.67 12.92 10.23
CA ALA A 162 -2.80 12.43 11.29
C ALA A 162 -2.98 13.23 12.59
N GLU A 163 -3.15 14.55 12.50
CA GLU A 163 -3.44 15.43 13.64
C GLU A 163 -4.80 15.12 14.26
N LYS A 164 -5.82 14.92 13.42
CA LYS A 164 -7.20 14.68 13.88
C LYS A 164 -7.46 13.23 14.29
N TYR A 165 -6.78 12.27 13.66
CA TYR A 165 -6.94 10.84 13.91
C TYR A 165 -5.59 10.14 14.15
N PRO A 166 -4.92 10.42 15.29
CA PRO A 166 -3.56 9.93 15.55
C PRO A 166 -3.43 8.41 15.45
N GLY A 167 -2.37 7.95 14.78
CA GLY A 167 -2.05 6.53 14.62
C GLY A 167 -2.98 5.75 13.68
N ARG A 168 -3.96 6.42 13.05
CA ARG A 168 -4.94 5.80 12.13
C ARG A 168 -4.70 6.16 10.67
N ILE A 169 -3.73 7.01 10.36
CA ILE A 169 -3.34 7.34 8.99
C ILE A 169 -2.13 6.49 8.57
N THR A 170 -2.19 6.00 7.34
CA THR A 170 -1.11 5.28 6.68
C THR A 170 -0.84 5.87 5.30
N THR A 171 0.36 5.65 4.78
CA THR A 171 0.70 6.06 3.41
C THR A 171 1.48 4.97 2.70
N HIS A 172 1.47 5.04 1.37
CA HIS A 172 2.26 4.21 0.50
C HIS A 172 3.37 5.05 -0.14
N VAL A 173 4.54 4.45 -0.28
CA VAL A 173 5.68 5.01 -1.03
C VAL A 173 6.19 3.94 -1.99
N ILE A 174 6.41 4.34 -3.25
CA ILE A 174 6.95 3.48 -4.30
C ILE A 174 8.40 3.87 -4.53
N VAL A 175 9.32 2.92 -4.38
CA VAL A 175 10.75 3.08 -4.64
C VAL A 175 11.05 2.69 -6.08
N GLY A 176 11.77 3.51 -6.82
CA GLY A 176 12.18 3.30 -8.20
C GLY A 176 11.36 4.05 -9.26
N LEU A 177 10.67 5.14 -8.87
CA LEU A 177 9.97 6.02 -9.82
C LEU A 177 10.84 7.18 -10.32
N GLY A 178 12.07 7.31 -9.81
CA GLY A 178 13.04 8.33 -10.20
C GLY A 178 13.45 9.25 -9.06
N GLU A 179 12.90 9.03 -7.87
CA GLU A 179 13.31 9.68 -6.64
C GLU A 179 14.73 9.27 -6.21
N THR A 180 15.40 10.18 -5.52
CA THR A 180 16.64 9.93 -4.77
C THR A 180 16.35 9.28 -3.42
N ASP A 181 17.37 8.65 -2.82
CA ASP A 181 17.23 8.08 -1.48
C ASP A 181 17.07 9.17 -0.41
N ARG A 182 17.63 10.37 -0.65
CA ARG A 182 17.44 11.55 0.20
C ARG A 182 15.99 12.01 0.24
N GLU A 183 15.30 12.06 -0.90
CA GLU A 183 13.87 12.41 -0.95
C GLU A 183 13.01 11.39 -0.18
N LEU A 184 13.33 10.10 -0.30
CA LEU A 184 12.67 9.04 0.49
C LEU A 184 12.87 9.26 2.00
N TYR A 185 14.10 9.54 2.42
CA TYR A 185 14.44 9.78 3.83
C TYR A 185 13.72 10.99 4.42
N GLU A 186 13.66 12.11 3.70
CA GLU A 186 12.95 13.31 4.18
C GLU A 186 11.44 13.07 4.30
N ILE A 187 10.83 12.32 3.36
CA ILE A 187 9.43 11.88 3.51
C ILE A 187 9.27 10.95 4.72
N PHE A 188 10.19 10.02 4.95
CA PHE A 188 10.13 9.13 6.12
C PHE A 188 10.22 9.91 7.43
N LYS A 189 11.11 10.90 7.52
CA LYS A 189 11.19 11.79 8.69
C LYS A 189 9.88 12.51 8.93
N LEU A 190 9.30 13.10 7.88
CA LEU A 190 8.04 13.81 7.97
C LEU A 190 6.89 12.89 8.43
N MET A 191 6.78 11.70 7.85
CA MET A 191 5.77 10.71 8.23
C MET A 191 5.96 10.22 9.66
N LYS A 192 7.21 10.05 10.12
CA LYS A 192 7.53 9.72 11.52
C LYS A 192 7.07 10.83 12.47
N THR A 193 7.31 12.10 12.13
CA THR A 193 6.81 13.25 12.91
C THR A 193 5.29 13.26 13.03
N TYR A 194 4.57 12.85 11.98
CA TYR A 194 3.11 12.76 11.98
C TYR A 194 2.55 11.45 12.56
N ASN A 195 3.39 10.54 13.04
CA ASN A 195 2.97 9.21 13.48
C ASN A 195 2.16 8.45 12.40
N VAL A 196 2.57 8.60 11.14
CA VAL A 196 1.97 7.97 9.96
C VAL A 196 2.79 6.74 9.57
N LYS A 197 2.14 5.58 9.46
CA LYS A 197 2.83 4.35 9.02
C LYS A 197 3.09 4.41 7.51
N VAL A 198 4.29 4.03 7.10
CA VAL A 198 4.68 3.93 5.69
C VAL A 198 4.72 2.47 5.25
N ALA A 199 3.96 2.12 4.21
CA ALA A 199 4.10 0.86 3.48
C ALA A 199 4.95 1.09 2.22
N LEU A 200 5.95 0.22 2.00
CA LEU A 200 6.85 0.31 0.86
C LEU A 200 6.48 -0.66 -0.27
N PHE A 201 6.56 -0.16 -1.49
CA PHE A 201 6.44 -0.94 -2.71
C PHE A 201 7.64 -0.68 -3.61
N ALA A 202 8.17 -1.72 -4.25
CA ALA A 202 9.09 -1.53 -5.36
C ALA A 202 8.30 -1.16 -6.61
N PHE A 203 8.76 -0.18 -7.38
CA PHE A 203 8.20 0.09 -8.69
C PHE A 203 8.33 -1.16 -9.55
N THR A 204 7.23 -1.56 -10.17
CA THR A 204 7.23 -2.71 -11.07
C THR A 204 6.54 -2.29 -12.37
N PRO A 205 7.30 -2.17 -13.48
CA PRO A 205 6.74 -1.78 -14.76
C PRO A 205 5.63 -2.75 -15.18
N VAL A 206 4.51 -2.21 -15.65
CA VAL A 206 3.38 -3.00 -16.15
C VAL A 206 3.07 -2.59 -17.58
N ARG A 207 2.97 -3.57 -18.48
CA ARG A 207 2.63 -3.35 -19.88
C ARG A 207 1.30 -2.60 -20.01
N GLY A 208 1.29 -1.56 -20.85
CA GLY A 208 0.13 -0.68 -21.06
C GLY A 208 0.17 0.60 -20.21
N THR A 209 1.05 0.68 -19.21
CA THR A 209 1.26 1.92 -18.44
C THR A 209 2.29 2.85 -19.12
N ARG A 210 2.22 4.15 -18.85
CA ARG A 210 3.17 5.13 -19.43
C ARG A 210 4.62 4.88 -19.02
N LEU A 211 4.84 4.27 -17.85
CA LEU A 211 6.17 3.93 -17.34
C LEU A 211 6.59 2.47 -17.61
N ALA A 212 5.88 1.75 -18.49
CA ALA A 212 6.15 0.34 -18.78
C ALA A 212 7.58 0.05 -19.30
N HIS A 213 8.24 1.07 -19.86
CA HIS A 213 9.58 0.97 -20.46
C HIS A 213 10.73 1.20 -19.45
N LEU A 214 10.41 1.67 -18.24
CA LEU A 214 11.41 1.89 -17.20
C LEU A 214 11.79 0.56 -16.51
N THR A 215 12.84 0.59 -15.70
CA THR A 215 13.31 -0.57 -14.93
C THR A 215 12.88 -0.49 -13.47
N PRO A 216 12.59 -1.62 -12.81
CA PRO A 216 12.41 -1.65 -11.35
C PRO A 216 13.71 -1.25 -10.62
N PRO A 217 13.64 -0.84 -9.34
CA PRO A 217 14.86 -0.52 -8.57
C PRO A 217 15.72 -1.77 -8.37
N SER A 218 17.04 -1.62 -8.23
CA SER A 218 17.88 -2.76 -7.87
C SER A 218 17.47 -3.31 -6.49
N LEU A 219 17.62 -4.63 -6.31
CA LEU A 219 17.29 -5.26 -5.03
C LEU A 219 18.15 -4.68 -3.90
N GLU A 220 19.43 -4.42 -4.16
CA GLU A 220 20.36 -3.82 -3.19
C GLU A 220 19.85 -2.45 -2.69
N ARG A 221 19.48 -1.57 -3.62
CA ARG A 221 18.92 -0.25 -3.27
C ARG A 221 17.65 -0.42 -2.44
N TYR A 222 16.73 -1.28 -2.89
CA TYR A 222 15.47 -1.49 -2.18
C TYR A 222 15.68 -2.03 -0.76
N ARG A 223 16.66 -2.94 -0.55
CA ARG A 223 17.02 -3.49 0.77
C ARG A 223 17.53 -2.41 1.71
N LYS A 224 18.39 -1.50 1.24
CA LYS A 224 18.87 -0.36 2.03
C LYS A 224 17.69 0.52 2.50
N ILE A 225 16.76 0.82 1.60
CA ILE A 225 15.56 1.62 1.93
C ILE A 225 14.60 0.88 2.89
N GLN A 226 14.43 -0.43 2.73
CA GLN A 226 13.66 -1.25 3.66
C GLN A 226 14.25 -1.22 5.08
N ILE A 227 15.56 -1.40 5.21
CA ILE A 227 16.26 -1.35 6.50
C ILE A 227 16.11 0.05 7.11
N LEU A 228 16.36 1.10 6.35
CA LEU A 228 16.17 2.48 6.79
C LEU A 228 14.75 2.71 7.33
N ARG A 229 13.73 2.32 6.57
CA ARG A 229 12.32 2.43 7.00
C ARG A 229 12.02 1.57 8.23
N PHE A 230 12.54 0.36 8.31
CA PHE A 230 12.34 -0.50 9.48
C PHE A 230 12.91 0.15 10.75
N LEU A 231 14.16 0.61 10.69
CA LEU A 231 14.82 1.29 11.81
C LEU A 231 14.02 2.53 12.24
N MET A 232 13.57 3.35 11.29
CA MET A 232 12.84 4.57 11.61
C MET A 232 11.46 4.34 12.22
N PHE A 233 10.72 3.30 11.81
CA PHE A 233 9.29 3.16 12.17
C PHE A 233 8.97 2.00 13.12
N GLU A 234 9.84 1.00 13.23
CA GLU A 234 9.59 -0.23 14.01
C GLU A 234 10.61 -0.45 15.13
N THR A 235 11.56 0.46 15.28
CA THR A 235 12.54 0.43 16.37
C THR A 235 12.64 1.81 17.02
N ASN A 236 13.27 1.87 18.20
CA ASN A 236 13.55 3.12 18.89
C ASN A 236 14.87 3.78 18.43
N GLU A 237 15.46 3.27 17.35
CA GLU A 237 16.76 3.70 16.86
C GLU A 237 16.69 4.96 16.02
N SER A 238 17.83 5.65 16.00
CA SER A 238 18.09 6.78 15.13
C SER A 238 19.33 6.45 14.29
N PRO A 239 19.16 5.80 13.14
CA PRO A 239 20.31 5.39 12.34
C PRO A 239 21.13 6.59 11.86
N GLU A 240 22.45 6.41 11.78
CA GLU A 240 23.34 7.38 11.13
C GLU A 240 23.19 7.20 9.61
N VAL A 241 22.80 8.29 8.94
CA VAL A 241 22.45 8.30 7.52
C VAL A 241 23.27 9.39 6.82
N ASP A 242 23.93 9.03 5.73
CA ASP A 242 24.62 9.98 4.83
C ASP A 242 24.34 9.63 3.37
N PHE A 243 24.40 10.66 2.53
CA PHE A 243 24.09 10.57 1.11
C PHE A 243 25.27 11.03 0.26
N ASP A 244 25.44 10.44 -0.92
CA ASP A 244 26.38 10.96 -1.91
C ASP A 244 25.88 12.28 -2.55
N GLU A 245 26.68 12.84 -3.47
CA GLU A 245 26.38 14.08 -4.20
C GLU A 245 25.12 13.98 -5.09
N TYR A 246 24.70 12.75 -5.45
CA TYR A 246 23.49 12.47 -6.24
C TYR A 246 22.28 12.14 -5.36
N GLY A 247 22.44 12.14 -4.03
CA GLY A 247 21.37 11.84 -3.09
C GLY A 247 21.10 10.34 -2.89
N ASN A 248 22.00 9.44 -3.31
CA ASN A 248 21.90 8.02 -3.02
C ASN A 248 22.41 7.71 -1.61
N LEU A 249 21.83 6.70 -0.95
CA LEU A 249 22.22 6.31 0.40
C LEU A 249 23.62 5.70 0.41
N LYS A 250 24.58 6.44 0.97
CA LYS A 250 25.99 6.07 1.05
C LYS A 250 26.30 5.38 2.38
N ILE A 251 25.77 5.91 3.48
CA ILE A 251 26.00 5.39 4.84
C ILE A 251 24.64 5.10 5.47
N LEU A 252 24.51 3.89 6.03
CA LEU A 252 23.42 3.49 6.91
C LEU A 252 24.03 2.67 8.04
N LYS A 253 24.28 3.30 9.19
CA LYS A 253 24.78 2.60 10.39
C LYS A 253 23.70 2.53 11.46
N TYR A 254 23.62 1.39 12.11
CA TYR A 254 22.70 1.08 13.19
C TYR A 254 23.33 0.01 14.09
N ASP A 255 22.79 -0.19 15.30
CA ASP A 255 23.28 -1.23 16.20
C ASP A 255 23.14 -2.63 15.56
N SER A 256 24.28 -3.31 15.43
CA SER A 256 24.35 -4.68 14.91
C SER A 256 23.55 -5.71 15.72
N SER A 257 23.15 -5.40 16.96
CA SER A 257 22.29 -6.25 17.78
C SER A 257 20.84 -6.33 17.28
N ILE A 258 20.43 -5.39 16.41
CA ILE A 258 19.07 -5.31 15.88
C ILE A 258 18.85 -6.37 14.82
N ASP A 259 17.86 -7.23 15.04
CA ASP A 259 17.37 -8.15 14.03
C ASP A 259 16.58 -7.40 12.95
N ILE A 260 17.23 -7.17 11.81
CA ILE A 260 16.65 -6.51 10.63
C ILE A 260 15.85 -7.46 9.73
N SER A 261 15.71 -8.75 10.07
CA SER A 261 15.00 -9.72 9.23
C SER A 261 13.56 -9.28 8.89
N LYS A 262 12.90 -8.60 9.84
CA LYS A 262 11.55 -8.04 9.69
C LYS A 262 11.47 -6.89 8.68
N ALA A 263 12.58 -6.20 8.40
CA ALA A 263 12.62 -5.10 7.42
C ALA A 263 12.22 -5.55 6.02
N PHE A 264 12.41 -6.83 5.70
CA PHE A 264 12.15 -7.39 4.37
C PHE A 264 10.71 -7.90 4.19
N LEU A 265 9.90 -7.87 5.26
CA LEU A 265 8.49 -8.21 5.20
C LEU A 265 7.68 -7.08 4.59
N THR A 266 6.48 -7.41 4.12
CA THR A 266 5.47 -6.42 3.76
C THR A 266 5.21 -5.51 4.96
N SER A 267 5.37 -4.20 4.77
CA SER A 267 5.09 -3.17 5.76
C SER A 267 3.69 -2.58 5.59
N GLY A 268 3.14 -1.97 6.64
CA GLY A 268 1.87 -1.24 6.59
C GLY A 268 1.02 -1.40 7.84
N CYS A 269 -0.30 -1.55 7.66
CA CYS A 269 -1.23 -1.77 8.77
C CYS A 269 -0.96 -3.09 9.51
N THR A 270 -1.51 -3.23 10.72
CA THR A 270 -1.47 -4.49 11.48
C THR A 270 -2.02 -5.64 10.64
N HIS A 271 -1.31 -6.77 10.58
CA HIS A 271 -1.63 -7.94 9.75
C HIS A 271 -1.49 -7.74 8.23
N CYS A 272 -0.85 -6.66 7.76
CA CYS A 272 -0.62 -6.45 6.33
C CYS A 272 0.31 -7.54 5.76
N THR A 273 -0.21 -8.35 4.83
CA THR A 273 0.54 -9.34 4.07
C THR A 273 0.23 -9.18 2.60
N ARG A 274 1.19 -8.87 1.72
CA ARG A 274 0.85 -8.53 0.32
C ARG A 274 1.45 -9.48 -0.73
N PRO A 275 0.92 -10.72 -0.82
CA PRO A 275 0.90 -11.61 -1.97
C PRO A 275 1.63 -11.24 -3.27
N TYR A 276 2.95 -11.33 -3.40
CA TYR A 276 3.63 -11.13 -4.70
C TYR A 276 3.30 -9.80 -5.42
N TYR A 277 2.94 -8.74 -4.69
CA TYR A 277 2.43 -7.51 -5.31
C TYR A 277 3.46 -6.79 -6.20
N ASN A 278 4.74 -6.89 -5.85
CA ASN A 278 5.87 -6.37 -6.63
C ASN A 278 6.58 -7.44 -7.45
N ASP A 279 6.29 -8.72 -7.22
CA ASP A 279 7.16 -9.83 -7.60
C ASP A 279 6.45 -10.87 -8.45
N SER A 280 7.20 -11.67 -9.21
CA SER A 280 6.64 -12.86 -9.82
C SER A 280 6.68 -13.99 -8.78
N PRO A 281 5.64 -14.84 -8.68
CA PRO A 281 5.72 -16.06 -7.86
C PRO A 281 6.87 -17.00 -8.25
N ARG A 282 7.48 -16.81 -9.42
CA ARG A 282 8.64 -17.57 -9.89
C ARG A 282 9.98 -17.00 -9.42
N ASN A 283 9.99 -15.81 -8.83
CA ASN A 283 11.21 -15.19 -8.33
C ASN A 283 11.69 -15.95 -7.09
N LYS A 284 12.98 -16.30 -7.04
CA LYS A 284 13.60 -16.92 -5.85
C LYS A 284 13.75 -15.93 -4.69
N VAL A 285 13.87 -14.64 -5.02
CA VAL A 285 14.06 -13.55 -4.06
C VAL A 285 13.01 -12.49 -4.37
N LEU A 286 12.24 -12.10 -3.36
CA LEU A 286 11.16 -11.12 -3.47
C LEU A 286 11.61 -9.75 -2.94
N TYR A 287 11.07 -8.66 -3.46
CA TYR A 287 11.25 -7.34 -2.83
C TYR A 287 10.61 -7.31 -1.45
N ASN A 288 9.35 -7.74 -1.35
CA ASN A 288 8.61 -7.79 -0.09
C ASN A 288 8.16 -9.23 0.17
N TYR A 289 8.64 -9.83 1.26
CA TYR A 289 8.14 -11.14 1.69
C TYR A 289 6.78 -10.98 2.37
N HIS A 290 5.85 -11.90 2.12
CA HIS A 290 4.50 -11.89 2.70
C HIS A 290 4.36 -12.78 3.93
N THR A 291 5.33 -13.65 4.19
CA THR A 291 5.44 -14.52 5.37
C THR A 291 6.88 -14.58 5.88
N THR A 292 7.05 -14.96 7.14
CA THR A 292 8.37 -15.24 7.72
C THR A 292 8.95 -16.53 7.14
N MET A 293 10.27 -16.59 6.91
CA MET A 293 10.92 -17.70 6.20
C MET A 293 10.74 -19.10 6.84
N GLU A 294 10.28 -19.19 8.11
CA GLU A 294 9.98 -20.48 8.76
C GLU A 294 8.83 -21.25 8.08
N THR A 295 7.94 -20.56 7.35
CA THR A 295 6.78 -21.19 6.69
C THR A 295 7.01 -21.63 5.25
N GLN A 296 8.14 -21.27 4.62
CA GLN A 296 8.44 -21.59 3.22
C GLN A 296 9.15 -22.96 3.03
N LYS A 297 9.28 -23.77 4.08
CA LYS A 297 9.89 -25.11 4.08
C LYS A 297 8.88 -26.26 4.10
N LYS A 298 7.71 -26.12 3.48
CA LYS A 298 6.77 -27.24 3.29
C LYS A 298 6.42 -27.44 1.83
#